data_AF-A0A164SLF9-F1
#
_entry.id   AF-A0A164SLF9-F1
#
_cell.length_a   1.000
_cell.length_b   1.000
_cell.length_c   1.000
_cell.angle_alpha   90.00
_cell.angle_beta   90.00
_cell.angle_gamma   90.00
#
_symmetry.space_group_name_H-M   'P 1'
#
loop_
_entity.id
_entity.type
_entity.pdbx_description
1 polymer ?
#
loop_
_entity_poly.entity_id
_entity_poly.type
_entity_poly.pdbx_seq_one_letter_code
_entity_poly.pdbx_strand_id
1 'polypeptide(L)'
;MTTIAPDGIASPTLIEIATTAGSMPVRTAGDPAAHAAVIVVHQASGPTPQIDAVIADLAGLGYYAVAPDLFYRKKNEPVPFPSDPSMLPAFDAWLPGDSDLLTDLSALIDRLGDNGFDLGHIGVMGYSFGGRATYLAASTWPLAAAVTYYAGGIGRHLHVGNPDLADLRRNTLRTPWLGLYGEADHFIGEGELDLLEALVDSAPVVTSLVRYPGVQHSFDVDVPDAPGAFDAGAAANARSRAIDFLSQHLQRDDRQELIDTLSQQNWVDDPMAGFVAPDALRASSPVWPDSRWASVELTMHIRNDQREVREYLLRRMEPAPVEVPIAVVFDLGGDDRRARIYFDKSLFGSKQPRRPILAPSENDLPPDLAEYHRALVSGDRESLENIIAPDARMQSPYGEIDRDRFVAEFATPPGGPTRGAPIQYCTVTSESGTYACEFIGWRRPPHCGVAVYRFEDGKMQAMRVFEGPVFR
;
A
#
# COMPACT_ATOMS: atom_id res chain seq x y z
N MET A 1 -18.26 21.18 -3.42
CA MET A 1 -18.28 21.77 -2.06
C MET A 1 -18.45 20.62 -1.10
N THR A 2 -17.36 20.22 -0.42
CA THR A 2 -17.36 19.09 0.50
C THR A 2 -18.00 19.54 1.81
N THR A 3 -19.19 19.05 2.12
CA THR A 3 -19.83 19.24 3.42
C THR A 3 -19.21 18.25 4.41
N ILE A 4 -18.49 18.80 5.40
CA ILE A 4 -17.88 18.07 6.50
C ILE A 4 -18.99 17.79 7.53
N ALA A 5 -19.23 16.52 7.84
CA ALA A 5 -20.12 16.09 8.92
C ALA A 5 -19.49 16.40 10.29
N PRO A 6 -20.27 16.42 11.41
CA PRO A 6 -19.82 16.92 12.71
C PRO A 6 -18.58 16.22 13.30
N ASP A 7 -18.22 15.05 12.77
CA ASP A 7 -17.15 14.20 13.30
C ASP A 7 -15.84 14.27 12.48
N GLY A 8 -15.73 15.23 11.55
CA GLY A 8 -14.50 15.45 10.77
C GLY A 8 -14.25 14.45 9.64
N ILE A 9 -15.14 13.46 9.46
CA ILE A 9 -15.10 12.51 8.36
C ILE A 9 -15.70 13.17 7.11
N ALA A 10 -14.94 13.19 6.01
CA ALA A 10 -15.46 13.65 4.73
C ALA A 10 -16.62 12.75 4.28
N SER A 11 -17.77 13.35 3.96
CA SER A 11 -18.93 12.59 3.48
C SER A 11 -18.57 11.86 2.17
N PRO A 12 -18.99 10.60 1.99
CA PRO A 12 -18.75 9.87 0.74
C PRO A 12 -19.28 10.62 -0.49
N THR A 13 -18.57 10.51 -1.61
CA THR A 13 -19.05 11.02 -2.90
C THR A 13 -19.91 9.97 -3.57
N LEU A 14 -21.02 10.37 -4.18
CA LEU A 14 -21.87 9.47 -4.97
C LEU A 14 -21.50 9.57 -6.45
N ILE A 15 -21.20 8.44 -7.07
CA ILE A 15 -21.04 8.30 -8.52
C ILE A 15 -22.05 7.28 -9.06
N GLU A 16 -22.19 7.26 -10.38
CA GLU A 16 -23.08 6.35 -11.09
C GLU A 16 -22.27 5.48 -12.06
N ILE A 17 -22.46 4.16 -12.00
CA ILE A 17 -21.83 3.20 -12.91
C ILE A 17 -22.90 2.57 -13.79
N ALA A 18 -22.72 2.68 -15.11
CA ALA A 18 -23.61 2.02 -16.05
C ALA A 18 -23.39 0.50 -16.03
N THR A 19 -24.47 -0.24 -15.84
CA THR A 19 -24.53 -1.71 -15.91
C THR A 19 -25.50 -2.12 -17.01
N THR A 20 -25.53 -3.41 -17.36
CA THR A 20 -26.52 -3.96 -18.29
C THR A 20 -27.96 -3.83 -17.78
N ALA A 21 -28.18 -3.69 -16.47
CA ALA A 21 -29.49 -3.60 -15.84
C ALA A 21 -29.89 -2.18 -15.39
N GLY A 22 -29.02 -1.19 -15.55
CA GLY A 22 -29.29 0.21 -15.20
C GLY A 22 -28.09 0.97 -14.65
N SER A 23 -28.34 2.17 -14.13
CA SER A 23 -27.33 2.98 -13.44
C SER A 23 -27.24 2.53 -11.99
N MET A 24 -26.09 1.99 -11.59
CA MET A 24 -25.79 1.56 -10.23
C MET A 24 -25.12 2.71 -9.46
N PRO A 25 -25.76 3.23 -8.39
CA PRO A 25 -25.13 4.19 -7.51
C PRO A 25 -23.96 3.54 -6.75
N VAL A 26 -22.84 4.25 -6.66
CA VAL A 26 -21.65 3.82 -5.92
C VAL A 26 -21.18 4.96 -5.05
N ARG A 27 -21.10 4.71 -3.74
CA ARG A 27 -20.50 5.66 -2.79
C ARG A 27 -18.99 5.47 -2.77
N THR A 28 -18.22 6.54 -2.74
CA THR A 28 -16.76 6.49 -2.84
C THR A 28 -16.10 7.39 -1.80
N ALA A 29 -14.92 6.99 -1.35
CA ALA A 29 -14.06 7.75 -0.45
C ALA A 29 -12.58 7.51 -0.80
N GLY A 30 -11.73 8.51 -0.56
CA GLY A 30 -10.29 8.45 -0.89
C GLY A 30 -9.95 8.99 -2.28
N ASP A 31 -8.65 8.97 -2.61
CA ASP A 31 -8.12 9.45 -3.88
C ASP A 31 -8.29 8.37 -4.97
N PRO A 32 -8.96 8.63 -6.11
CA PRO A 32 -9.02 7.70 -7.23
C PRO A 32 -7.65 7.30 -7.82
N ALA A 33 -6.58 8.05 -7.51
CA ALA A 33 -5.20 7.73 -7.84
C ALA A 33 -4.43 7.02 -6.72
N ALA A 34 -5.13 6.54 -5.68
CA ALA A 34 -4.55 5.69 -4.65
C ALA A 34 -3.84 4.46 -5.24
N HIS A 35 -2.95 3.85 -4.46
CA HIS A 35 -2.19 2.68 -4.90
C HIS A 35 -3.04 1.40 -5.04
N ALA A 36 -4.19 1.36 -4.35
CA ALA A 36 -5.11 0.24 -4.37
C ALA A 36 -6.54 0.69 -4.09
N ALA A 37 -7.50 -0.08 -4.61
CA ALA A 37 -8.93 0.14 -4.40
C ALA A 37 -9.54 -0.99 -3.55
N VAL A 38 -10.55 -0.66 -2.73
CA VAL A 38 -11.29 -1.65 -1.93
C VAL A 38 -12.78 -1.51 -2.18
N ILE A 39 -13.38 -2.58 -2.71
CA ILE A 39 -14.84 -2.70 -2.86
C ILE A 39 -15.43 -3.12 -1.53
N VAL A 40 -16.39 -2.37 -0.99
CA VAL A 40 -17.09 -2.65 0.27
C VAL A 40 -18.56 -2.96 -0.04
N VAL A 41 -18.95 -4.23 0.10
CA VAL A 41 -20.30 -4.70 -0.22
C VAL A 41 -21.19 -4.68 1.02
N HIS A 42 -22.33 -4.00 0.90
CA HIS A 42 -23.26 -3.78 1.98
C HIS A 42 -23.98 -5.05 2.46
N GLN A 43 -24.56 -4.98 3.66
CA GLN A 43 -25.45 -6.01 4.22
C GLN A 43 -26.80 -6.06 3.50
N ALA A 44 -27.67 -6.99 3.89
CA ALA A 44 -29.05 -7.04 3.37
C ALA A 44 -29.91 -5.81 3.72
N SER A 45 -29.44 -4.91 4.59
CA SER A 45 -30.03 -3.59 4.84
C SER A 45 -29.78 -2.58 3.73
N GLY A 46 -29.06 -2.96 2.68
CA GLY A 46 -28.63 -2.01 1.66
C GLY A 46 -27.51 -1.12 2.18
N PRO A 47 -27.19 -0.03 1.45
CA PRO A 47 -26.13 0.86 1.84
C PRO A 47 -26.53 1.76 3.02
N THR A 48 -25.88 1.53 4.17
CA THR A 48 -26.13 2.21 5.44
C THR A 48 -24.98 3.13 5.85
N PRO A 49 -25.17 4.02 6.84
CA PRO A 49 -24.07 4.81 7.41
C PRO A 49 -22.90 3.98 7.96
N GLN A 50 -23.12 2.71 8.33
CA GLN A 50 -22.04 1.79 8.68
C GLN A 50 -21.07 1.59 7.51
N ILE A 51 -21.59 1.36 6.30
CA ILE A 51 -20.77 1.19 5.10
C ILE A 51 -20.04 2.47 4.76
N ASP A 52 -20.69 3.63 4.93
CA ASP A 52 -20.06 4.94 4.77
C ASP A 52 -18.88 5.14 5.73
N ALA A 53 -19.01 4.70 6.98
CA ALA A 53 -17.92 4.74 7.95
C ALA A 53 -16.76 3.80 7.54
N VAL A 54 -17.06 2.59 7.07
CA VAL A 54 -16.03 1.62 6.62
C VAL A 54 -15.24 2.16 5.42
N ILE A 55 -15.91 2.71 4.40
CA ILE A 55 -15.19 3.28 3.24
C ILE A 55 -14.38 4.52 3.63
N ALA A 56 -14.86 5.32 4.58
CA ALA A 56 -14.11 6.46 5.10
C ALA A 56 -12.87 6.03 5.89
N ASP A 57 -12.98 4.98 6.72
CA ASP A 57 -11.86 4.41 7.45
C ASP A 57 -10.77 3.88 6.50
N LEU A 58 -11.17 3.15 5.45
CA LEU A 58 -10.24 2.66 4.42
C LEU A 58 -9.60 3.80 3.63
N ALA A 59 -10.35 4.86 3.32
CA ALA A 59 -9.80 6.06 2.70
C ALA A 59 -8.76 6.75 3.60
N GLY A 60 -8.98 6.77 4.92
CA GLY A 60 -8.01 7.25 5.90
C GLY A 60 -6.72 6.42 5.95
N LEU A 61 -6.76 5.17 5.51
CA LEU A 61 -5.60 4.29 5.34
C LEU A 61 -4.94 4.41 3.96
N GLY A 62 -5.43 5.30 3.09
CA GLY A 62 -4.84 5.58 1.78
C GLY A 62 -5.35 4.72 0.63
N TYR A 63 -6.48 4.01 0.80
CA TYR A 63 -7.14 3.26 -0.27
C TYR A 63 -8.22 4.09 -0.98
N TYR A 64 -8.50 3.76 -2.24
CA TYR A 64 -9.73 4.20 -2.90
C TYR A 64 -10.87 3.24 -2.56
N ALA A 65 -11.73 3.62 -1.62
CA ALA A 65 -12.82 2.76 -1.16
C ALA A 65 -14.11 3.05 -1.92
N VAL A 66 -14.78 2.00 -2.40
CA VAL A 66 -16.02 2.10 -3.20
C VAL A 66 -17.08 1.13 -2.68
N ALA A 67 -18.31 1.60 -2.50
CA ALA A 67 -19.43 0.81 -2.02
C ALA A 67 -20.59 0.86 -3.01
N PRO A 68 -20.79 -0.19 -3.83
CA PRO A 68 -21.90 -0.25 -4.77
C PRO A 68 -23.23 -0.50 -4.04
N ASP A 69 -24.29 0.17 -4.48
CA ASP A 69 -25.66 -0.21 -4.12
C ASP A 69 -26.12 -1.36 -5.03
N LEU A 70 -26.00 -2.60 -4.56
CA LEU A 70 -26.39 -3.79 -5.31
C LEU A 70 -27.92 -4.01 -5.34
N PHE A 71 -28.70 -3.18 -4.65
CA PHE A 71 -30.16 -3.20 -4.66
C PHE A 71 -30.78 -2.16 -5.58
N TYR A 72 -29.98 -1.43 -6.36
CA TYR A 72 -30.46 -0.39 -7.29
C TYR A 72 -31.58 -0.85 -8.24
N ARG A 73 -31.62 -2.14 -8.62
CA ARG A 73 -32.70 -2.72 -9.45
C ARG A 73 -34.07 -2.71 -8.76
N LYS A 74 -34.09 -2.72 -7.43
CA LYS A 74 -35.30 -2.78 -6.59
C LYS A 74 -35.94 -1.42 -6.35
N LYS A 75 -35.32 -0.30 -6.78
CA LYS A 75 -35.91 1.05 -6.79
C LYS A 75 -36.60 1.46 -5.46
N ASN A 76 -35.96 1.18 -4.33
CA ASN A 76 -36.48 1.42 -2.97
C ASN A 76 -37.65 0.53 -2.50
N GLU A 77 -37.85 -0.64 -3.11
CA GLU A 77 -38.69 -1.67 -2.50
C GLU A 77 -38.16 -2.01 -1.09
N PRO A 78 -39.04 -2.08 -0.08
CA PRO A 78 -38.62 -2.43 1.27
C PRO A 78 -38.10 -3.87 1.30
N VAL A 79 -36.97 -4.06 1.96
CA VAL A 79 -36.41 -5.39 2.21
C VAL A 79 -37.39 -6.17 3.09
N PRO A 80 -37.84 -7.38 2.70
CA PRO A 80 -38.74 -8.20 3.50
C PRO A 80 -37.96 -8.95 4.59
N PHE A 81 -37.40 -8.21 5.56
CA PHE A 81 -36.61 -8.80 6.63
C PHE A 81 -37.39 -9.90 7.38
N PRO A 82 -36.82 -11.10 7.54
CA PRO A 82 -37.52 -12.21 8.14
C PRO A 82 -37.67 -12.00 9.66
N SER A 83 -38.90 -11.82 10.14
CA SER A 83 -39.21 -11.83 11.58
C SER A 83 -39.36 -13.24 12.15
N ASP A 84 -39.49 -14.25 11.29
CA ASP A 84 -39.50 -15.67 11.65
C ASP A 84 -39.00 -16.54 10.48
N PRO A 85 -38.62 -17.81 10.71
CA PRO A 85 -38.03 -18.67 9.69
C PRO A 85 -38.89 -18.93 8.44
N SER A 86 -40.22 -18.78 8.51
CA SER A 86 -41.11 -19.02 7.36
C SER A 86 -41.01 -17.94 6.27
N MET A 87 -40.45 -16.77 6.61
CA MET A 87 -40.24 -15.65 5.71
C MET A 87 -38.91 -15.73 4.95
N LEU A 88 -38.00 -16.63 5.36
CA LEU A 88 -36.68 -16.80 4.74
C LEU A 88 -36.75 -17.04 3.22
N PRO A 89 -37.64 -17.90 2.67
CA PRO A 89 -37.70 -18.11 1.23
C PRO A 89 -38.09 -16.84 0.43
N ALA A 90 -38.95 -15.99 1.00
CA ALA A 90 -39.36 -14.74 0.36
C ALA A 90 -38.25 -13.69 0.42
N PHE A 91 -37.51 -13.64 1.52
CA PHE A 91 -36.32 -12.82 1.67
C PHE A 91 -35.20 -13.25 0.71
N ASP A 92 -34.88 -14.54 0.67
CA ASP A 92 -33.88 -15.10 -0.22
C ASP A 92 -34.23 -14.81 -1.70
N ALA A 93 -35.49 -15.01 -2.11
CA ALA A 93 -35.96 -14.69 -3.46
C ALA A 93 -35.99 -13.18 -3.77
N TRP A 94 -36.02 -12.32 -2.75
CA TRP A 94 -35.94 -10.88 -2.93
C TRP A 94 -34.51 -10.43 -3.23
N LEU A 95 -33.50 -11.08 -2.64
CA LEU A 95 -32.08 -10.76 -2.86
C LEU A 95 -31.68 -10.96 -4.33
N PRO A 96 -30.74 -10.15 -4.87
CA PRO A 96 -30.15 -10.39 -6.18
C PRO A 96 -29.49 -11.78 -6.25
N GLY A 97 -29.66 -12.46 -7.39
CA GLY A 97 -29.03 -13.75 -7.63
C GLY A 97 -27.54 -13.61 -7.94
N ASP A 98 -26.78 -14.70 -7.78
CA ASP A 98 -25.32 -14.72 -7.96
C ASP A 98 -24.86 -14.17 -9.32
N SER A 99 -25.61 -14.40 -10.40
CA SER A 99 -25.29 -13.87 -11.74
C SER A 99 -25.42 -12.34 -11.81
N ASP A 100 -26.41 -11.77 -11.14
CA ASP A 100 -26.61 -10.31 -11.10
C ASP A 100 -25.49 -9.66 -10.28
N LEU A 101 -25.13 -10.27 -9.15
CA LEU A 101 -24.01 -9.84 -8.31
C LEU A 101 -22.70 -9.81 -9.10
N LEU A 102 -22.39 -10.90 -9.80
CA LEU A 102 -21.17 -10.99 -10.61
C LEU A 102 -21.18 -9.98 -11.77
N THR A 103 -22.34 -9.73 -12.38
CA THR A 103 -22.46 -8.73 -13.45
C THR A 103 -22.16 -7.32 -12.93
N ASP A 104 -22.69 -6.95 -11.76
CA ASP A 104 -22.48 -5.62 -11.17
C ASP A 104 -21.06 -5.43 -10.68
N LEU A 105 -20.51 -6.44 -10.01
CA LEU A 105 -19.13 -6.42 -9.55
C LEU A 105 -18.16 -6.37 -10.73
N SER A 106 -18.47 -7.05 -11.85
CA SER A 106 -17.67 -6.91 -13.09
C SER A 106 -17.68 -5.47 -13.60
N ALA A 107 -18.85 -4.82 -13.69
CA ALA A 107 -18.93 -3.44 -14.17
C ALA A 107 -18.18 -2.46 -13.24
N LEU A 108 -18.21 -2.70 -11.93
CA LEU A 108 -17.45 -1.92 -10.97
C LEU A 108 -15.93 -2.16 -11.11
N ILE A 109 -15.50 -3.41 -11.27
CA ILE A 109 -14.09 -3.77 -11.50
C ILE A 109 -13.57 -3.14 -12.80
N ASP A 110 -14.34 -3.20 -13.89
CA ASP A 110 -13.97 -2.56 -15.16
C ASP A 110 -13.81 -1.04 -14.99
N ARG A 111 -14.71 -0.40 -14.24
CA ARG A 111 -14.62 1.02 -13.92
C ARG A 111 -13.40 1.37 -13.05
N LEU A 112 -13.00 0.48 -12.14
CA LEU A 112 -11.74 0.65 -11.40
C LEU A 112 -10.53 0.48 -12.34
N GLY A 113 -10.62 -0.42 -13.32
CA GLY A 113 -9.64 -0.55 -14.40
C GLY A 113 -9.44 0.75 -15.20
N ASP A 114 -10.53 1.45 -15.54
CA ASP A 114 -10.46 2.77 -16.21
C ASP A 114 -9.71 3.82 -15.37
N ASN A 115 -9.68 3.67 -14.04
CA ASN A 115 -8.92 4.53 -13.13
C ASN A 115 -7.47 4.05 -12.92
N GLY A 116 -7.04 2.98 -13.59
CA GLY A 116 -5.67 2.45 -13.53
C GLY A 116 -5.46 1.31 -12.52
N PHE A 117 -6.52 0.81 -11.86
CA PHE A 117 -6.40 -0.32 -10.96
C PHE A 117 -6.47 -1.65 -11.74
N ASP A 118 -5.39 -2.43 -11.74
CA ASP A 118 -5.47 -3.82 -12.18
C ASP A 118 -6.08 -4.73 -11.07
N LEU A 119 -6.37 -5.99 -11.40
CA LEU A 119 -6.98 -6.93 -10.45
C LEU A 119 -6.10 -7.17 -9.20
N GLY A 120 -4.77 -7.08 -9.34
CA GLY A 120 -3.82 -7.24 -8.25
C GLY A 120 -3.77 -6.06 -7.28
N HIS A 121 -4.45 -4.95 -7.60
CA HIS A 121 -4.58 -3.76 -6.76
C HIS A 121 -6.03 -3.50 -6.31
N ILE A 122 -6.92 -4.47 -6.51
CA ILE A 122 -8.32 -4.40 -6.06
C ILE A 122 -8.52 -5.42 -4.93
N GLY A 123 -8.98 -4.94 -3.78
CA GLY A 123 -9.50 -5.74 -2.69
C GLY A 123 -11.02 -5.71 -2.67
N VAL A 124 -11.64 -6.71 -2.05
CA VAL A 124 -13.09 -6.74 -1.82
C VAL A 124 -13.39 -7.20 -0.40
N MET A 125 -14.32 -6.54 0.26
CA MET A 125 -14.83 -6.98 1.55
C MET A 125 -16.34 -6.82 1.62
N GLY A 126 -17.00 -7.64 2.42
CA GLY A 126 -18.44 -7.54 2.55
C GLY A 126 -19.00 -8.29 3.74
N TYR A 127 -20.22 -7.88 4.10
CA TYR A 127 -20.87 -8.24 5.35
C TYR A 127 -22.18 -8.98 5.09
N SER A 128 -22.43 -10.12 5.75
CA SER A 128 -23.63 -10.94 5.57
C SER A 128 -23.89 -11.27 4.09
N PHE A 129 -24.97 -10.75 3.49
CA PHE A 129 -25.23 -10.78 2.05
C PHE A 129 -24.02 -10.34 1.20
N GLY A 130 -23.39 -9.21 1.57
CA GLY A 130 -22.19 -8.73 0.91
C GLY A 130 -20.98 -9.66 1.10
N GLY A 131 -20.96 -10.43 2.19
CA GLY A 131 -19.97 -11.48 2.40
C GLY A 131 -20.11 -12.62 1.39
N ARG A 132 -21.34 -13.02 1.04
CA ARG A 132 -21.58 -13.98 -0.06
C ARG A 132 -21.09 -13.42 -1.39
N ALA A 133 -21.47 -12.17 -1.71
CA ALA A 133 -21.01 -11.49 -2.93
C ALA A 133 -19.47 -11.42 -3.01
N THR A 134 -18.82 -11.16 -1.88
CA THR A 134 -17.36 -11.15 -1.73
C THR A 134 -16.76 -12.53 -1.98
N TYR A 135 -17.34 -13.60 -1.42
CA TYR A 135 -16.87 -14.97 -1.66
C TYR A 135 -17.01 -15.37 -3.14
N LEU A 136 -18.13 -14.99 -3.78
CA LEU A 136 -18.35 -15.17 -5.22
C LEU A 136 -17.28 -14.44 -6.04
N ALA A 137 -16.97 -13.18 -5.70
CA ALA A 137 -15.93 -12.40 -6.35
C ALA A 137 -14.54 -13.03 -6.19
N ALA A 138 -14.18 -13.42 -4.97
CA ALA A 138 -12.90 -14.06 -4.63
C ALA A 138 -12.67 -15.38 -5.40
N SER A 139 -13.77 -16.06 -5.72
CA SER A 139 -13.74 -17.31 -6.49
C SER A 139 -13.82 -17.10 -8.01
N THR A 140 -14.06 -15.87 -8.47
CA THR A 140 -14.30 -15.56 -9.89
C THR A 140 -13.11 -14.82 -10.48
N TRP A 141 -12.56 -13.83 -9.76
CA TRP A 141 -11.41 -13.02 -10.19
C TRP A 141 -10.18 -13.30 -9.30
N PRO A 142 -8.96 -13.15 -9.82
CA PRO A 142 -7.72 -13.14 -9.04
C PRO A 142 -7.48 -11.72 -8.49
N LEU A 143 -8.33 -11.29 -7.56
CA LEU A 143 -8.17 -10.01 -6.87
C LEU A 143 -7.01 -10.09 -5.87
N ALA A 144 -6.58 -8.95 -5.32
CA ALA A 144 -5.48 -8.92 -4.36
C ALA A 144 -5.87 -9.57 -3.03
N ALA A 145 -7.10 -9.28 -2.54
CA ALA A 145 -7.60 -9.76 -1.25
C ALA A 145 -9.12 -9.79 -1.21
N ALA A 146 -9.66 -10.73 -0.44
CA ALA A 146 -11.08 -10.83 -0.14
C ALA A 146 -11.32 -11.05 1.36
N VAL A 147 -12.20 -10.24 1.98
CA VAL A 147 -12.55 -10.37 3.41
C VAL A 147 -14.06 -10.54 3.58
N THR A 148 -14.49 -11.68 4.11
CA THR A 148 -15.90 -11.96 4.36
C THR A 148 -16.21 -11.90 5.85
N TYR A 149 -17.25 -11.14 6.18
CA TYR A 149 -17.82 -11.04 7.52
C TYR A 149 -19.14 -11.81 7.56
N TYR A 150 -19.19 -12.87 8.39
CA TYR A 150 -20.38 -13.67 8.72
C TYR A 150 -21.29 -13.96 7.50
N ALA A 151 -20.69 -14.44 6.41
CA ALA A 151 -21.40 -14.70 5.17
C ALA A 151 -22.22 -15.99 5.23
N GLY A 152 -23.55 -15.87 5.21
CA GLY A 152 -24.43 -17.03 5.14
C GLY A 152 -24.55 -17.63 3.73
N GLY A 153 -24.85 -18.93 3.68
CA GLY A 153 -25.25 -19.62 2.45
C GLY A 153 -24.10 -19.98 1.52
N ILE A 154 -22.85 -19.95 1.96
CA ILE A 154 -21.73 -20.45 1.15
C ILE A 154 -21.81 -21.98 1.01
N GLY A 155 -22.28 -22.67 2.06
CA GLY A 155 -22.48 -24.12 2.08
C GLY A 155 -23.89 -24.62 1.72
N ARG A 156 -24.83 -23.73 1.36
CA ARG A 156 -26.26 -24.09 1.16
C ARG A 156 -26.90 -23.38 -0.03
N HIS A 157 -27.85 -24.04 -0.69
CA HIS A 157 -28.83 -23.42 -1.59
C HIS A 157 -29.57 -22.24 -0.94
N LEU A 158 -29.51 -21.06 -1.58
CA LEU A 158 -30.41 -19.93 -1.27
C LEU A 158 -31.59 -19.82 -2.26
N HIS A 159 -31.47 -20.42 -3.45
CA HIS A 159 -32.48 -20.34 -4.51
C HIS A 159 -32.77 -21.72 -5.10
N VAL A 160 -34.05 -22.02 -5.39
CA VAL A 160 -34.45 -23.24 -6.11
C VAL A 160 -33.83 -23.24 -7.51
N GLY A 161 -32.97 -24.21 -7.79
CA GLY A 161 -32.32 -24.40 -9.10
C GLY A 161 -30.91 -23.82 -9.24
N ASN A 162 -30.37 -23.17 -8.20
CA ASN A 162 -28.96 -22.78 -8.17
C ASN A 162 -28.14 -23.93 -7.54
N PRO A 163 -27.07 -24.45 -8.15
CA PRO A 163 -26.27 -25.50 -7.52
C PRO A 163 -25.65 -25.02 -6.20
N ASP A 164 -25.32 -25.92 -5.28
CA ASP A 164 -24.58 -25.54 -4.07
C ASP A 164 -23.28 -24.84 -4.46
N LEU A 165 -22.96 -23.71 -3.83
CA LEU A 165 -21.66 -23.06 -4.05
C LEU A 165 -20.52 -24.02 -3.68
N ALA A 166 -20.72 -24.89 -2.68
CA ALA A 166 -19.79 -25.95 -2.32
C ALA A 166 -19.53 -26.97 -3.45
N ASP A 167 -20.54 -27.27 -4.27
CA ASP A 167 -20.39 -28.18 -5.42
C ASP A 167 -19.85 -27.47 -6.66
N LEU A 168 -20.13 -26.17 -6.84
CA LEU A 168 -19.59 -25.35 -7.92
C LEU A 168 -18.14 -24.88 -7.69
N ARG A 169 -17.66 -24.87 -6.44
CA ARG A 169 -16.46 -24.10 -6.04
C ARG A 169 -15.42 -24.83 -5.18
N ARG A 170 -15.44 -26.16 -5.13
CA ARG A 170 -14.26 -26.94 -4.67
C ARG A 170 -13.05 -26.48 -5.49
N ASN A 171 -12.03 -25.92 -4.83
CA ASN A 171 -10.78 -25.42 -5.42
C ASN A 171 -10.87 -24.20 -6.36
N THR A 172 -11.89 -23.33 -6.23
CA THR A 172 -12.02 -22.15 -7.11
C THR A 172 -11.65 -20.82 -6.48
N LEU A 173 -11.19 -20.77 -5.23
CA LEU A 173 -10.69 -19.50 -4.69
C LEU A 173 -9.45 -19.08 -5.48
N ARG A 174 -9.55 -17.91 -6.13
CA ARG A 174 -8.49 -17.32 -6.97
C ARG A 174 -7.85 -16.11 -6.30
N THR A 175 -8.50 -15.58 -5.27
CA THR A 175 -8.10 -14.41 -4.48
C THR A 175 -7.73 -14.87 -3.07
N PRO A 176 -6.63 -14.37 -2.48
CA PRO A 176 -6.35 -14.56 -1.05
C PRO A 176 -7.55 -14.17 -0.19
N TRP A 177 -7.95 -15.05 0.74
CA TRP A 177 -9.25 -14.92 1.40
C TRP A 177 -9.17 -15.01 2.93
N LEU A 178 -9.85 -14.10 3.62
CA LEU A 178 -10.07 -14.11 5.06
C LEU A 178 -11.56 -14.21 5.38
N GLY A 179 -11.93 -15.21 6.18
CA GLY A 179 -13.28 -15.39 6.73
C GLY A 179 -13.35 -15.05 8.21
N LEU A 180 -14.33 -14.25 8.61
CA LEU A 180 -14.54 -13.78 9.99
C LEU A 180 -15.97 -14.14 10.43
N TYR A 181 -16.13 -15.18 11.27
CA TYR A 181 -17.43 -15.79 11.57
C TYR A 181 -17.67 -15.94 13.08
N GLY A 182 -18.90 -15.66 13.53
CA GLY A 182 -19.35 -16.03 14.86
C GLY A 182 -19.80 -17.50 14.90
N GLU A 183 -19.38 -18.26 15.91
CA GLU A 183 -19.76 -19.69 16.03
C GLU A 183 -21.22 -19.90 16.44
N ALA A 184 -21.85 -18.89 17.03
CA ALA A 184 -23.24 -18.95 17.47
C ALA A 184 -24.21 -18.30 16.45
N ASP A 185 -23.72 -17.98 15.24
CA ASP A 185 -24.50 -17.36 14.18
C ASP A 185 -25.56 -18.31 13.61
N HIS A 186 -26.83 -17.95 13.80
CA HIS A 186 -27.98 -18.75 13.40
C HIS A 186 -28.26 -18.75 11.89
N PHE A 187 -27.61 -17.87 11.10
CA PHE A 187 -27.68 -17.90 9.64
C PHE A 187 -26.65 -18.85 9.02
N ILE A 188 -25.67 -19.30 9.80
CA ILE A 188 -24.68 -20.29 9.38
C ILE A 188 -25.21 -21.69 9.68
N GLY A 189 -25.33 -22.52 8.65
CA GLY A 189 -25.87 -23.87 8.80
C GLY A 189 -24.97 -24.76 9.67
N GLU A 190 -25.57 -25.78 10.29
CA GLU A 190 -24.81 -26.82 10.99
C GLU A 190 -23.78 -27.46 10.03
N GLY A 191 -22.51 -27.50 10.45
CA GLY A 191 -21.40 -28.02 9.64
C GLY A 191 -20.89 -27.10 8.51
N GLU A 192 -21.49 -25.91 8.30
CA GLU A 192 -21.06 -24.99 7.24
C GLU A 192 -19.67 -24.40 7.50
N LEU A 193 -19.33 -24.07 8.76
CA LEU A 193 -17.96 -23.61 9.09
C LEU A 193 -16.92 -24.72 8.89
N ASP A 194 -17.26 -25.97 9.23
CA ASP A 194 -16.36 -27.12 9.05
C ASP A 194 -16.16 -27.42 7.56
N LEU A 195 -17.21 -27.26 6.75
CA LEU A 195 -17.12 -27.31 5.29
C LEU A 195 -16.22 -26.19 4.75
N LEU A 196 -16.39 -24.94 5.22
CA LEU A 196 -15.55 -23.82 4.81
C LEU A 196 -14.09 -24.06 5.15
N GLU A 197 -13.80 -24.54 6.36
CA GLU A 197 -12.44 -24.89 6.79
C GLU A 197 -11.81 -25.93 5.87
N ALA A 198 -12.55 -27.01 5.56
CA ALA A 198 -12.08 -28.03 4.62
C ALA A 198 -11.88 -27.50 3.19
N LEU A 199 -12.71 -26.56 2.73
CA LEU A 199 -12.61 -25.95 1.41
C LEU A 199 -11.41 -25.01 1.28
N VAL A 200 -11.07 -24.28 2.36
CA VAL A 200 -9.97 -23.32 2.33
C VAL A 200 -8.61 -23.98 2.52
N ASP A 201 -8.54 -25.10 3.23
CA ASP A 201 -7.33 -25.92 3.37
C ASP A 201 -6.82 -26.46 2.04
N SER A 202 -7.71 -26.66 1.06
CA SER A 202 -7.34 -27.14 -0.28
C SER A 202 -7.20 -26.04 -1.34
N ALA A 203 -7.31 -24.77 -0.95
CA ALA A 203 -7.26 -23.65 -1.88
C ALA A 203 -5.81 -23.39 -2.39
N PRO A 204 -5.62 -22.99 -3.67
CA PRO A 204 -4.30 -22.69 -4.23
C PRO A 204 -3.78 -21.29 -3.85
N VAL A 205 -4.44 -20.60 -2.92
CA VAL A 205 -4.17 -19.22 -2.51
C VAL A 205 -4.10 -19.14 -0.98
N VAL A 206 -3.55 -18.05 -0.45
CA VAL A 206 -3.52 -17.83 1.00
C VAL A 206 -4.95 -17.70 1.51
N THR A 207 -5.31 -18.52 2.48
CA THR A 207 -6.64 -18.51 3.11
C THR A 207 -6.52 -18.54 4.63
N SER A 208 -7.51 -17.95 5.31
CA SER A 208 -7.65 -18.02 6.77
C SER A 208 -9.11 -17.95 7.15
N LEU A 209 -9.56 -18.84 8.03
CA LEU A 209 -10.89 -18.81 8.63
C LEU A 209 -10.75 -18.54 10.13
N VAL A 210 -11.40 -17.48 10.62
CA VAL A 210 -11.43 -17.12 12.04
C VAL A 210 -12.84 -17.33 12.58
N ARG A 211 -12.94 -18.12 13.64
CA ARG A 211 -14.17 -18.41 14.38
C ARG A 211 -14.15 -17.67 15.71
N TYR A 212 -15.24 -16.99 16.05
CA TYR A 212 -15.43 -16.29 17.31
C TYR A 212 -16.44 -17.06 18.19
N PRO A 213 -15.98 -17.75 19.26
CA PRO A 213 -16.86 -18.56 20.11
C PRO A 213 -17.96 -17.75 20.78
N GLY A 214 -19.20 -18.23 20.71
CA GLY A 214 -20.36 -17.60 21.34
C GLY A 214 -20.88 -16.32 20.66
N VAL A 215 -20.23 -15.88 19.58
CA VAL A 215 -20.57 -14.64 18.87
C VAL A 215 -21.65 -14.91 17.81
N GLN A 216 -22.61 -13.97 17.71
CA GLN A 216 -23.78 -14.05 16.83
C GLN A 216 -23.53 -13.38 15.45
N HIS A 217 -24.53 -13.43 14.57
CA HIS A 217 -24.53 -12.67 13.30
C HIS A 217 -24.39 -11.16 13.54
N SER A 218 -23.80 -10.43 12.58
CA SER A 218 -23.68 -8.96 12.62
C SER A 218 -22.97 -8.41 13.88
N PHE A 219 -21.99 -9.15 14.41
CA PHE A 219 -21.31 -8.82 15.66
C PHE A 219 -20.47 -7.55 15.64
N ASP A 220 -20.18 -7.01 14.46
CA ASP A 220 -19.41 -5.80 14.23
C ASP A 220 -20.30 -4.54 14.12
N VAL A 221 -21.62 -4.68 14.23
CA VAL A 221 -22.56 -3.56 14.12
C VAL A 221 -23.37 -3.37 15.39
N ASP A 222 -23.24 -2.18 15.97
CA ASP A 222 -24.14 -1.72 17.03
C ASP A 222 -25.36 -1.04 16.39
N VAL A 223 -26.39 -1.84 16.07
CA VAL A 223 -27.66 -1.33 15.54
C VAL A 223 -28.77 -1.42 16.58
N PRO A 224 -29.60 -0.35 16.74
CA PRO A 224 -30.73 -0.34 17.67
C PRO A 224 -31.74 -1.48 17.46
N ASP A 225 -31.85 -1.98 16.22
CA ASP A 225 -32.84 -2.98 15.81
C ASP A 225 -32.33 -4.44 15.95
N ALA A 226 -31.07 -4.65 16.32
CA ALA A 226 -30.52 -5.96 16.69
C ALA A 226 -29.74 -5.93 18.03
N PRO A 227 -30.39 -5.52 19.14
CA PRO A 227 -29.73 -5.39 20.43
C PRO A 227 -29.17 -6.73 20.92
N GLY A 228 -27.89 -6.75 21.27
CA GLY A 228 -27.18 -7.93 21.76
C GLY A 228 -26.39 -8.72 20.71
N ALA A 229 -26.45 -8.33 19.44
CA ALA A 229 -25.60 -8.88 18.38
C ALA A 229 -24.16 -8.35 18.47
N PHE A 230 -23.99 -7.06 18.76
CA PHE A 230 -22.68 -6.40 18.84
C PHE A 230 -21.80 -7.01 19.94
N ASP A 231 -20.62 -7.50 19.54
CA ASP A 231 -19.57 -7.95 20.44
C ASP A 231 -18.32 -7.09 20.19
N ALA A 232 -18.04 -6.16 21.11
CA ALA A 232 -16.95 -5.21 20.95
C ALA A 232 -15.57 -5.87 20.81
N GLY A 233 -15.36 -7.02 21.46
CA GLY A 233 -14.09 -7.74 21.41
C GLY A 233 -13.88 -8.42 20.06
N ALA A 234 -14.89 -9.15 19.58
CA ALA A 234 -14.88 -9.78 18.27
C ALA A 234 -14.85 -8.75 17.14
N ALA A 235 -15.62 -7.66 17.24
CA ALA A 235 -15.64 -6.57 16.29
C ALA A 235 -14.26 -5.91 16.13
N ALA A 236 -13.62 -5.54 17.25
CA ALA A 236 -12.29 -4.94 17.23
C ALA A 236 -11.23 -5.90 16.66
N ASN A 237 -11.29 -7.18 17.04
CA ASN A 237 -10.36 -8.18 16.52
C ASN A 237 -10.55 -8.43 15.02
N ALA A 238 -11.80 -8.58 14.57
CA ALA A 238 -12.16 -8.79 13.18
C ALA A 238 -11.72 -7.62 12.31
N ARG A 239 -11.98 -6.38 12.75
CA ARG A 239 -11.54 -5.16 12.07
C ARG A 239 -10.02 -5.10 11.93
N SER A 240 -9.28 -5.37 13.00
CA SER A 240 -7.81 -5.41 12.96
C SER A 240 -7.32 -6.42 11.93
N ARG A 241 -7.83 -7.66 11.98
CA ARG A 241 -7.43 -8.73 11.06
C ARG A 241 -7.76 -8.39 9.61
N ALA A 242 -8.91 -7.78 9.35
CA ALA A 242 -9.30 -7.37 8.01
C ALA A 242 -8.37 -6.30 7.45
N ILE A 243 -8.05 -5.28 8.23
CA ILE A 243 -7.11 -4.23 7.83
C ILE A 243 -5.72 -4.83 7.60
N ASP A 244 -5.21 -5.64 8.52
CA ASP A 244 -3.90 -6.29 8.38
C ASP A 244 -3.83 -7.16 7.13
N PHE A 245 -4.89 -7.92 6.84
CA PHE A 245 -4.96 -8.77 5.66
C PHE A 245 -5.00 -7.94 4.36
N LEU A 246 -5.84 -6.90 4.30
CA LEU A 246 -5.88 -5.98 3.17
C LEU A 246 -4.51 -5.31 2.97
N SER A 247 -3.87 -4.82 4.03
CA SER A 247 -2.56 -4.17 3.96
C SER A 247 -1.42 -5.09 3.55
N GLN A 248 -1.48 -6.38 3.87
CA GLN A 248 -0.49 -7.36 3.41
C GLN A 248 -0.62 -7.66 1.91
N HIS A 249 -1.84 -7.63 1.40
CA HIS A 249 -2.14 -8.09 0.04
C HIS A 249 -2.31 -6.97 -0.99
N LEU A 250 -2.65 -5.74 -0.55
CA LEU A 250 -2.78 -4.55 -1.41
C LEU A 250 -1.52 -3.68 -1.38
N GLN A 251 -0.36 -4.22 -1.00
CA GLN A 251 0.88 -3.46 -1.06
C GLN A 251 1.17 -3.05 -2.50
N ARG A 252 1.52 -1.77 -2.67
CA ARG A 252 2.01 -1.23 -3.93
C ARG A 252 3.27 -2.00 -4.35
N ASP A 253 3.23 -2.66 -5.52
CA ASP A 253 4.37 -3.38 -6.09
C ASP A 253 4.78 -2.73 -7.42
N ASP A 254 5.56 -1.65 -7.34
CA ASP A 254 6.14 -0.92 -8.46
C ASP A 254 7.27 -1.69 -9.18
N ARG A 255 7.37 -3.00 -8.93
CA ARG A 255 8.38 -3.90 -9.51
C ARG A 255 8.44 -3.77 -11.02
N GLN A 256 7.30 -3.93 -11.68
CA GLN A 256 7.27 -4.00 -13.14
C GLN A 256 7.67 -2.65 -13.75
N GLU A 257 7.19 -1.54 -13.18
CA GLU A 257 7.58 -0.20 -13.62
C GLU A 257 9.09 0.03 -13.47
N LEU A 258 9.68 -0.39 -12.35
CA LEU A 258 11.12 -0.29 -12.14
C LEU A 258 11.91 -1.17 -13.12
N ILE A 259 11.47 -2.42 -13.37
CA ILE A 259 12.08 -3.31 -14.37
C ILE A 259 12.04 -2.66 -15.75
N ASP A 260 10.88 -2.16 -16.18
CA ASP A 260 10.69 -1.59 -17.51
C ASP A 260 11.57 -0.35 -17.69
N THR A 261 11.63 0.50 -16.66
CA THR A 261 12.46 1.72 -16.68
C THR A 261 13.95 1.39 -16.72
N LEU A 262 14.43 0.44 -15.92
CA LEU A 262 15.83 -0.02 -15.94
C LEU A 262 16.20 -0.69 -17.27
N SER A 263 15.27 -1.44 -17.87
CA SER A 263 15.51 -2.16 -19.13
C SER A 263 15.66 -1.23 -20.34
N GLN A 264 15.16 0.01 -20.24
CA GLN A 264 15.31 1.03 -21.28
C GLN A 264 16.64 1.79 -21.24
N GLN A 265 17.51 1.51 -20.26
CA GLN A 265 18.80 2.18 -20.12
C GLN A 265 19.86 1.52 -20.99
N ASN A 266 20.82 2.30 -21.48
CA ASN A 266 22.00 1.78 -22.17
C ASN A 266 22.94 1.10 -21.16
N TRP A 267 23.11 1.72 -19.99
CA TRP A 267 23.99 1.23 -18.92
C TRP A 267 23.44 1.59 -17.55
N VAL A 268 23.68 0.72 -16.58
CA VAL A 268 23.36 0.93 -15.17
C VAL A 268 24.64 0.78 -14.35
N ASP A 269 24.94 1.77 -13.50
CA ASP A 269 25.97 1.64 -12.48
C ASP A 269 25.35 1.17 -11.17
N ASP A 270 25.72 -0.04 -10.76
CA ASP A 270 25.26 -0.67 -9.53
C ASP A 270 26.42 -0.79 -8.51
N PRO A 271 26.16 -0.55 -7.21
CA PRO A 271 27.19 -0.60 -6.19
C PRO A 271 27.97 -1.93 -6.13
N MET A 272 27.31 -3.05 -6.47
CA MET A 272 27.82 -4.42 -6.39
C MET A 272 28.23 -4.97 -7.76
N ALA A 273 27.46 -4.68 -8.82
CA ALA A 273 27.74 -5.16 -10.17
C ALA A 273 28.66 -4.23 -10.99
N GLY A 274 28.82 -2.97 -10.58
CA GLY A 274 29.51 -1.93 -11.35
C GLY A 274 28.71 -1.46 -12.56
N PHE A 275 29.43 -0.97 -13.58
CA PHE A 275 28.83 -0.54 -14.85
C PHE A 275 28.49 -1.75 -15.72
N VAL A 276 27.20 -2.02 -15.88
CA VAL A 276 26.68 -3.18 -16.62
C VAL A 276 25.48 -2.79 -17.50
N ALA A 277 25.21 -3.59 -18.53
CA ALA A 277 23.95 -3.48 -19.28
C ALA A 277 22.77 -4.02 -18.43
N PRO A 278 21.52 -3.60 -18.68
CA PRO A 278 20.37 -4.03 -17.88
C PRO A 278 20.19 -5.55 -17.75
N ASP A 279 20.41 -6.30 -18.83
CA ASP A 279 20.30 -7.77 -18.79
C ASP A 279 21.34 -8.42 -17.87
N ALA A 280 22.55 -7.86 -17.81
CA ALA A 280 23.60 -8.33 -16.91
C ALA A 280 23.34 -7.90 -15.46
N LEU A 281 22.72 -6.72 -15.26
CA LEU A 281 22.31 -6.25 -13.94
C LEU A 281 21.35 -7.23 -13.27
N ARG A 282 20.36 -7.74 -14.03
CA ARG A 282 19.39 -8.73 -13.55
C ARG A 282 20.05 -9.96 -12.91
N ALA A 283 21.17 -10.42 -13.47
CA ALA A 283 21.86 -11.60 -12.98
C ALA A 283 22.81 -11.32 -11.79
N SER A 284 23.19 -10.06 -11.57
CA SER A 284 24.32 -9.70 -10.70
C SER A 284 23.98 -8.76 -9.54
N SER A 285 22.92 -7.95 -9.66
CA SER A 285 22.51 -7.05 -8.60
C SER A 285 21.69 -7.77 -7.53
N PRO A 286 22.05 -7.64 -6.23
CA PRO A 286 21.26 -8.21 -5.15
C PRO A 286 19.93 -7.47 -4.95
N VAL A 287 19.79 -6.26 -5.49
CA VAL A 287 18.58 -5.42 -5.40
C VAL A 287 17.81 -5.37 -6.72
N TRP A 288 18.11 -6.26 -7.67
CA TRP A 288 17.25 -6.41 -8.84
C TRP A 288 15.82 -6.76 -8.37
N PRO A 289 14.78 -6.04 -8.82
CA PRO A 289 13.42 -6.20 -8.34
C PRO A 289 12.77 -7.44 -8.97
N ASP A 290 13.20 -8.64 -8.59
CA ASP A 290 12.53 -9.89 -8.98
C ASP A 290 11.67 -10.46 -7.85
N SER A 291 11.17 -11.68 -8.04
CA SER A 291 10.29 -12.39 -7.11
C SER A 291 10.93 -12.75 -5.77
N ARG A 292 12.23 -12.46 -5.54
CA ARG A 292 12.85 -12.57 -4.21
C ARG A 292 12.35 -11.49 -3.25
N TRP A 293 11.80 -10.40 -3.79
CA TRP A 293 11.18 -9.34 -3.02
C TRP A 293 9.68 -9.59 -2.93
N ALA A 294 9.15 -9.56 -1.71
CA ALA A 294 7.71 -9.59 -1.44
C ALA A 294 7.03 -8.33 -1.98
N SER A 295 7.66 -7.17 -1.85
CA SER A 295 7.19 -5.92 -2.45
C SER A 295 8.33 -4.99 -2.85
N VAL A 296 8.08 -4.18 -3.87
CA VAL A 296 8.97 -3.10 -4.33
C VAL A 296 8.13 -1.83 -4.36
N GLU A 297 8.27 -0.97 -3.35
CA GLU A 297 7.41 0.20 -3.18
C GLU A 297 8.16 1.48 -3.55
N LEU A 298 7.65 2.28 -4.47
CA LEU A 298 8.12 3.63 -4.76
C LEU A 298 7.70 4.56 -3.61
N THR A 299 8.70 5.06 -2.87
CA THR A 299 8.48 5.86 -1.65
C THR A 299 8.74 7.36 -1.86
N MET A 300 9.52 7.72 -2.88
CA MET A 300 9.74 9.10 -3.31
C MET A 300 10.06 9.11 -4.80
N HIS A 301 9.58 10.14 -5.50
CA HIS A 301 9.93 10.41 -6.87
C HIS A 301 10.10 11.93 -7.03
N ILE A 302 11.25 12.37 -7.51
CA ILE A 302 11.48 13.75 -7.96
C ILE A 302 12.04 13.78 -9.36
N ARG A 303 11.62 14.78 -10.15
CA ARG A 303 12.03 14.89 -11.55
C ARG A 303 12.28 16.34 -11.96
N ASN A 304 13.27 16.54 -12.83
CA ASN A 304 13.45 17.76 -13.61
C ASN A 304 13.71 17.42 -15.08
N ASP A 305 14.03 18.42 -15.90
CA ASP A 305 14.24 18.24 -17.35
C ASP A 305 15.40 17.30 -17.71
N GLN A 306 16.37 17.13 -16.79
CA GLN A 306 17.60 16.38 -17.06
C GLN A 306 17.64 15.03 -16.36
N ARG A 307 17.00 14.91 -15.20
CA ARG A 307 17.15 13.75 -14.31
C ARG A 307 15.87 13.45 -13.55
N GLU A 308 15.72 12.18 -13.24
CA GLU A 308 14.69 11.63 -12.39
C GLU A 308 15.35 10.83 -11.28
N VAL A 309 14.88 11.01 -10.04
CA VAL A 309 15.35 10.26 -8.89
C VAL A 309 14.17 9.60 -8.23
N ARG A 310 14.26 8.28 -8.05
CA ARG A 310 13.23 7.46 -7.45
C ARG A 310 13.81 6.71 -6.25
N GLU A 311 13.17 6.82 -5.10
CA GLU A 311 13.45 6.00 -3.92
C GLU A 311 12.50 4.82 -3.88
N TYR A 312 13.04 3.62 -3.69
CA TYR A 312 12.24 2.42 -3.49
C TYR A 312 12.56 1.75 -2.16
N LEU A 313 11.55 1.15 -1.55
CA LEU A 313 11.70 0.25 -0.41
C LEU A 313 11.41 -1.18 -0.86
N LEU A 314 12.45 -2.00 -0.89
CA LEU A 314 12.35 -3.41 -1.28
C LEU A 314 12.16 -4.24 -0.01
N ARG A 315 11.07 -5.01 0.09
CA ARG A 315 10.78 -5.86 1.25
C ARG A 315 10.80 -7.33 0.90
N ARG A 316 11.24 -8.19 1.81
CA ARG A 316 11.13 -9.65 1.72
C ARG A 316 10.86 -10.25 3.08
N MET A 317 10.11 -11.35 3.13
CA MET A 317 9.69 -11.96 4.39
C MET A 317 10.88 -12.46 5.21
N GLU A 318 11.74 -13.29 4.62
CA GLU A 318 12.99 -13.79 5.19
C GLU A 318 13.92 -14.28 4.07
N PRO A 319 15.24 -14.41 4.31
CA PRO A 319 15.99 -13.99 5.51
C PRO A 319 16.34 -12.49 5.51
N ALA A 320 16.83 -11.96 6.63
CA ALA A 320 17.30 -10.58 6.73
C ALA A 320 18.37 -10.21 5.66
N PRO A 321 18.47 -8.94 5.22
CA PRO A 321 17.60 -7.81 5.58
C PRO A 321 16.16 -8.00 5.07
N VAL A 322 15.19 -7.64 5.92
CA VAL A 322 13.75 -7.67 5.59
C VAL A 322 13.38 -6.49 4.70
N GLU A 323 14.05 -5.35 4.89
CA GLU A 323 13.82 -4.12 4.14
C GLU A 323 15.14 -3.55 3.62
N VAL A 324 15.15 -3.14 2.36
CA VAL A 324 16.31 -2.52 1.69
C VAL A 324 15.86 -1.26 0.96
N PRO A 325 16.12 -0.07 1.50
CA PRO A 325 15.90 1.18 0.79
C PRO A 325 16.96 1.34 -0.31
N ILE A 326 16.52 1.69 -1.52
CA ILE A 326 17.39 2.01 -2.65
C ILE A 326 17.00 3.34 -3.27
N ALA A 327 17.95 4.05 -3.85
CA ALA A 327 17.69 5.20 -4.71
C ALA A 327 18.20 4.90 -6.12
N VAL A 328 17.42 5.24 -7.13
CA VAL A 328 17.78 5.09 -8.54
C VAL A 328 17.71 6.46 -9.20
N VAL A 329 18.83 6.90 -9.77
CA VAL A 329 18.94 8.14 -10.54
C VAL A 329 18.96 7.79 -12.01
N PHE A 330 18.01 8.32 -12.78
CA PHE A 330 17.92 8.17 -14.22
C PHE A 330 18.28 9.49 -14.92
N ASP A 331 19.15 9.44 -15.92
CA ASP A 331 19.42 10.57 -16.79
C ASP A 331 18.41 10.59 -17.95
N LEU A 332 17.73 11.72 -18.14
CA LEU A 332 16.61 11.89 -19.09
C LEU A 332 17.02 12.53 -20.42
N GLY A 333 18.30 12.89 -20.59
CA GLY A 333 18.81 13.60 -21.76
C GLY A 333 19.76 12.79 -22.64
N GLY A 334 19.63 12.95 -23.96
CA GLY A 334 20.52 12.35 -24.97
C GLY A 334 20.16 10.91 -25.36
N ASP A 335 20.91 10.37 -26.34
CA ASP A 335 20.74 8.99 -26.83
C ASP A 335 21.37 7.93 -25.91
N ASP A 336 22.17 8.36 -24.92
CA ASP A 336 22.88 7.50 -23.98
C ASP A 336 22.22 7.59 -22.59
N ARG A 337 21.09 6.88 -22.45
CA ARG A 337 20.30 6.79 -21.22
C ARG A 337 21.05 5.97 -20.19
N ARG A 338 21.25 6.53 -19.00
CA ARG A 338 22.01 5.90 -17.92
C ARG A 338 21.23 5.94 -16.63
N ALA A 339 21.37 4.87 -15.84
CA ALA A 339 20.90 4.84 -14.48
C ALA A 339 22.04 4.59 -13.48
N ARG A 340 21.87 5.06 -12.25
CA ARG A 340 22.76 4.80 -11.13
C ARG A 340 21.92 4.36 -9.93
N ILE A 341 22.20 3.17 -9.42
CA ILE A 341 21.53 2.61 -8.24
C ILE A 341 22.40 2.91 -7.01
N TYR A 342 21.80 3.24 -5.88
CA TYR A 342 22.46 3.48 -4.60
C TYR A 342 21.74 2.75 -3.47
N PHE A 343 22.48 2.02 -2.63
CA PHE A 343 21.96 1.33 -1.44
C PHE A 343 23.10 0.98 -0.47
N ASP A 344 22.76 0.62 0.77
CA ASP A 344 23.75 0.13 1.72
C ASP A 344 24.22 -1.29 1.34
N LYS A 345 25.34 -1.34 0.63
CA LYS A 345 26.01 -2.61 0.29
C LYS A 345 26.41 -3.46 1.49
N SER A 346 26.51 -2.87 2.69
CA SER A 346 26.87 -3.61 3.89
C SER A 346 25.82 -4.66 4.25
N LEU A 347 24.55 -4.41 3.88
CA LEU A 347 23.44 -5.36 3.99
C LEU A 347 23.67 -6.65 3.17
N PHE A 348 24.56 -6.59 2.17
CA PHE A 348 24.94 -7.71 1.31
C PHE A 348 26.42 -8.11 1.50
N GLY A 349 27.02 -7.73 2.64
CA GLY A 349 28.35 -8.17 3.04
C GLY A 349 29.53 -7.40 2.44
N SER A 350 29.29 -6.36 1.64
CA SER A 350 30.37 -5.54 1.07
C SER A 350 30.60 -4.27 1.89
N LYS A 351 31.86 -4.05 2.27
CA LYS A 351 32.32 -2.83 2.97
C LYS A 351 33.25 -1.97 2.09
N GLN A 352 33.33 -2.29 0.80
CA GLN A 352 34.22 -1.59 -0.12
C GLN A 352 33.66 -0.21 -0.45
N PRO A 353 34.45 0.87 -0.31
CA PRO A 353 34.03 2.21 -0.73
C PRO A 353 33.71 2.23 -2.23
N ARG A 354 32.56 2.80 -2.60
CA ARG A 354 32.23 3.07 -4.00
C ARG A 354 33.06 4.26 -4.50
N ARG A 355 33.96 4.02 -5.44
CA ARG A 355 34.78 5.11 -5.98
C ARG A 355 33.89 6.16 -6.66
N PRO A 356 34.28 7.44 -6.67
CA PRO A 356 33.59 8.48 -7.42
C PRO A 356 33.33 8.06 -8.87
N ILE A 357 32.06 8.15 -9.28
CA ILE A 357 31.58 7.80 -10.64
C ILE A 357 31.18 9.03 -11.47
N LEU A 358 31.00 10.18 -10.81
CA LEU A 358 30.72 11.47 -11.43
C LEU A 358 31.80 12.47 -11.01
N ALA A 359 32.01 13.52 -11.81
CA ALA A 359 32.83 14.65 -11.41
C ALA A 359 32.02 15.59 -10.49
N PRO A 360 32.65 16.32 -9.55
CA PRO A 360 32.01 17.45 -8.88
C PRO A 360 31.51 18.46 -9.92
N SER A 361 30.37 19.08 -9.65
CA SER A 361 29.90 20.21 -10.45
C SER A 361 30.16 21.53 -9.72
N GLU A 362 30.25 22.61 -10.47
CA GLU A 362 30.23 23.98 -9.94
C GLU A 362 28.80 24.51 -9.78
N ASN A 363 27.81 23.62 -9.61
CA ASN A 363 26.39 24.01 -9.62
C ASN A 363 26.08 25.08 -8.55
N ASP A 364 25.30 26.09 -8.93
CA ASP A 364 24.63 26.97 -7.98
C ASP A 364 23.59 26.16 -7.19
N LEU A 365 23.91 25.89 -5.92
CA LEU A 365 23.00 25.17 -5.04
C LEU A 365 21.79 26.06 -4.71
N PRO A 366 20.57 25.48 -4.63
CA PRO A 366 19.41 26.18 -4.07
C PRO A 366 19.74 26.78 -2.70
N PRO A 367 19.20 27.96 -2.33
CA PRO A 367 19.62 28.70 -1.13
C PRO A 367 19.66 27.86 0.15
N ASP A 368 18.58 27.12 0.44
CA ASP A 368 18.46 26.28 1.63
C ASP A 368 19.53 25.18 1.66
N LEU A 369 19.74 24.51 0.51
CA LEU A 369 20.75 23.48 0.37
C LEU A 369 22.17 24.07 0.45
N ALA A 370 22.39 25.27 -0.09
CA ALA A 370 23.67 25.97 -0.06
C ALA A 370 24.06 26.36 1.39
N GLU A 371 23.10 26.81 2.18
CA GLU A 371 23.30 27.14 3.58
C GLU A 371 23.65 25.90 4.40
N TYR A 372 22.87 24.82 4.24
CA TYR A 372 23.14 23.53 4.87
C TYR A 372 24.53 23.00 4.49
N HIS A 373 24.85 22.98 3.20
CA HIS A 373 26.14 22.47 2.71
C HIS A 373 27.32 23.23 3.30
N ARG A 374 27.21 24.56 3.35
CA ARG A 374 28.24 25.42 3.96
C ARG A 374 28.42 25.09 5.44
N ALA A 375 27.33 24.97 6.19
CA ALA A 375 27.35 24.63 7.61
C ALA A 375 27.94 23.24 7.88
N LEU A 376 27.58 22.25 7.06
CA LEU A 376 28.08 20.88 7.18
C LEU A 376 29.58 20.77 6.88
N VAL A 377 30.05 21.44 5.82
CA VAL A 377 31.46 21.38 5.41
C VAL A 377 32.37 22.13 6.39
N SER A 378 31.91 23.27 6.93
CA SER A 378 32.65 24.03 7.95
C SER A 378 32.53 23.45 9.37
N GLY A 379 31.56 22.56 9.57
CA GLY A 379 31.12 22.09 10.89
C GLY A 379 30.67 23.23 11.79
N ASP A 380 29.91 24.17 11.22
CA ASP A 380 29.29 25.24 11.98
C ASP A 380 28.10 24.69 12.78
N ARG A 381 28.32 24.54 14.09
CA ARG A 381 27.32 23.99 15.01
C ARG A 381 26.03 24.80 15.02
N GLU A 382 26.14 26.10 15.18
CA GLU A 382 24.99 26.98 15.38
C GLU A 382 24.14 27.01 14.11
N SER A 383 24.80 27.09 12.93
CA SER A 383 24.10 27.00 11.65
C SER A 383 23.42 25.64 11.45
N LEU A 384 24.09 24.53 11.75
CA LEU A 384 23.44 23.20 11.68
C LEU A 384 22.23 23.10 12.63
N GLU A 385 22.34 23.66 13.84
CA GLU A 385 21.23 23.68 14.80
C GLU A 385 20.05 24.55 14.33
N ASN A 386 20.32 25.64 13.63
CA ASN A 386 19.27 26.53 13.11
C ASN A 386 18.58 25.97 11.86
N ILE A 387 19.32 25.29 11.00
CA ILE A 387 18.85 24.77 9.71
C ILE A 387 18.09 23.45 9.90
N ILE A 388 18.53 22.56 10.79
CA ILE A 388 17.90 21.26 10.98
C ILE A 388 16.76 21.37 12.00
N ALA A 389 15.54 21.03 11.56
CA ALA A 389 14.37 21.06 12.43
C ALA A 389 14.55 20.14 13.65
N PRO A 390 14.02 20.51 14.84
CA PRO A 390 14.19 19.70 16.05
C PRO A 390 13.64 18.26 15.92
N ASP A 391 12.60 18.08 15.12
CA ASP A 391 11.91 16.82 14.83
C ASP A 391 12.28 16.25 13.45
N ALA A 392 13.39 16.72 12.86
CA ALA A 392 13.83 16.25 11.55
C ALA A 392 14.09 14.73 11.55
N ARG A 393 13.53 14.04 10.54
CA ARG A 393 13.78 12.60 10.35
C ARG A 393 15.06 12.40 9.57
N MET A 394 16.09 11.86 10.23
CA MET A 394 17.39 11.65 9.61
C MET A 394 17.70 10.15 9.49
N GLN A 395 18.06 9.70 8.30
CA GLN A 395 18.35 8.30 8.03
C GLN A 395 19.70 8.15 7.32
N SER A 396 20.58 7.38 7.94
CA SER A 396 21.83 6.91 7.34
C SER A 396 21.61 5.60 6.58
N PRO A 397 22.62 5.13 5.84
CA PRO A 397 22.60 3.78 5.29
C PRO A 397 22.44 2.68 6.37
N TYR A 398 22.74 2.97 7.65
CA TYR A 398 22.68 2.03 8.78
C TYR A 398 21.43 2.18 9.65
N GLY A 399 20.49 3.03 9.25
CA GLY A 399 19.27 3.30 10.00
C GLY A 399 19.16 4.74 10.48
N GLU A 400 18.16 5.00 11.32
CA GLU A 400 17.82 6.32 11.82
C GLU A 400 18.97 6.93 12.64
N ILE A 401 19.12 8.25 12.51
CA ILE A 401 20.09 9.06 13.22
C ILE A 401 19.32 10.11 14.00
N ASP A 402 19.66 10.25 15.27
CA ASP A 402 19.18 11.36 16.09
C ASP A 402 19.81 12.70 15.61
N ARG A 403 18.99 13.74 15.55
CA ARG A 403 19.40 15.06 15.06
C ARG A 403 20.55 15.65 15.88
N ASP A 404 20.46 15.59 17.21
CA ASP A 404 21.50 16.16 18.09
C ASP A 404 22.80 15.38 17.98
N ARG A 405 22.71 14.05 17.85
CA ARG A 405 23.86 13.20 17.55
C ARG A 405 24.50 13.56 16.21
N PHE A 406 23.70 13.77 15.17
CA PHE A 406 24.21 14.20 13.87
C PHE A 406 24.97 15.54 13.98
N VAL A 407 24.34 16.55 14.58
CA VAL A 407 24.97 17.85 14.80
C VAL A 407 26.28 17.69 15.59
N ALA A 408 26.27 16.93 16.68
CA ALA A 408 27.46 16.73 17.52
C ALA A 408 28.62 16.04 16.77
N GLU A 409 28.31 15.12 15.86
CA GLU A 409 29.30 14.38 15.07
C GLU A 409 30.00 15.28 14.05
N PHE A 410 29.22 16.15 13.38
CA PHE A 410 29.70 16.97 12.26
C PHE A 410 30.09 18.39 12.63
N ALA A 411 29.71 18.87 13.81
CA ALA A 411 30.05 20.20 14.27
C ALA A 411 31.42 20.29 14.94
N THR A 412 32.08 21.42 14.75
CA THR A 412 33.33 21.78 15.45
C THR A 412 33.03 22.15 16.90
N PRO A 413 33.61 21.48 17.90
CA PRO A 413 33.43 21.88 19.29
C PRO A 413 34.18 23.19 19.58
N PRO A 414 33.71 24.01 20.55
CA PRO A 414 34.37 25.26 20.91
C PRO A 414 35.86 25.05 21.23
N GLY A 415 36.75 25.73 20.49
CA GLY A 415 38.21 25.63 20.65
C GLY A 415 38.84 24.31 20.15
N GLY A 416 38.07 23.44 19.49
CA GLY A 416 38.57 22.19 18.93
C GLY A 416 39.05 22.29 17.47
N PRO A 417 39.62 21.21 16.92
CA PRO A 417 39.98 21.15 15.51
C PRO A 417 38.71 21.18 14.65
N THR A 418 38.81 21.74 13.44
CA THR A 418 37.72 21.75 12.47
C THR A 418 37.16 20.34 12.27
N ARG A 419 35.88 20.17 12.58
CA ARG A 419 35.06 19.02 12.21
C ARG A 419 34.09 19.45 11.12
N GLY A 420 33.61 18.51 10.33
CA GLY A 420 32.78 18.77 9.16
C GLY A 420 32.78 17.56 8.23
N ALA A 421 31.79 17.49 7.35
CA ALA A 421 31.76 16.46 6.31
C ALA A 421 32.38 17.04 5.03
N PRO A 422 33.56 16.56 4.58
CA PRO A 422 34.17 17.05 3.35
C PRO A 422 33.45 16.44 2.15
N ILE A 423 32.22 16.91 1.87
CA ILE A 423 31.41 16.46 0.74
C ILE A 423 31.37 17.54 -0.35
N GLN A 424 31.34 17.09 -1.61
CA GLN A 424 31.10 17.93 -2.78
C GLN A 424 29.98 17.31 -3.59
N TYR A 425 28.99 18.11 -3.99
CA TYR A 425 27.91 17.64 -4.84
C TYR A 425 28.37 17.52 -6.29
N CYS A 426 27.97 16.43 -6.94
CA CYS A 426 28.16 16.19 -8.36
C CYS A 426 26.94 16.64 -9.15
N THR A 427 25.75 16.35 -8.63
CA THR A 427 24.49 16.62 -9.30
C THR A 427 23.41 16.94 -8.27
N VAL A 428 22.43 17.77 -8.64
CA VAL A 428 21.30 18.15 -7.77
C VAL A 428 20.00 18.10 -8.57
N THR A 429 19.09 17.19 -8.23
CA THR A 429 17.72 17.18 -8.75
C THR A 429 16.82 17.81 -7.69
N SER A 430 15.97 18.76 -8.07
CA SER A 430 15.18 19.53 -7.14
C SER A 430 13.72 19.63 -7.59
N GLU A 431 12.80 19.42 -6.67
CA GLU A 431 11.36 19.60 -6.88
C GLU A 431 10.70 19.99 -5.55
N SER A 432 9.99 21.13 -5.51
CA SER A 432 9.14 21.54 -4.38
C SER A 432 9.80 21.43 -2.98
N GLY A 433 11.02 21.96 -2.82
CA GLY A 433 11.76 21.92 -1.54
C GLY A 433 12.42 20.58 -1.21
N THR A 434 12.32 19.59 -2.10
CA THR A 434 13.04 18.32 -2.03
C THR A 434 14.24 18.35 -2.96
N TYR A 435 15.40 17.90 -2.46
CA TYR A 435 16.67 17.89 -3.18
C TYR A 435 17.30 16.50 -3.12
N ALA A 436 17.49 15.84 -4.26
CA ALA A 436 18.35 14.66 -4.35
C ALA A 436 19.72 15.05 -4.89
N CYS A 437 20.76 14.74 -4.13
CA CYS A 437 22.11 15.16 -4.41
C CYS A 437 23.03 13.95 -4.49
N GLU A 438 23.58 13.69 -5.68
CA GLU A 438 24.72 12.77 -5.81
C GLU A 438 25.97 13.52 -5.37
N PHE A 439 26.81 12.91 -4.54
CA PHE A 439 27.97 13.57 -3.92
C PHE A 439 29.21 12.69 -3.90
N ILE A 440 30.37 13.32 -3.71
CA ILE A 440 31.63 12.70 -3.34
C ILE A 440 31.99 13.14 -1.94
N GLY A 441 32.22 12.19 -1.04
CA GLY A 441 32.90 12.41 0.23
C GLY A 441 34.41 12.20 0.09
N TRP A 442 35.19 13.22 0.42
CA TRP A 442 36.65 13.26 0.26
C TRP A 442 37.45 12.65 1.43
N ARG A 443 36.82 11.74 2.19
CA ARG A 443 37.57 10.87 3.11
C ARG A 443 38.50 9.96 2.31
N ARG A 444 39.50 9.34 2.94
CA ARG A 444 40.43 8.43 2.25
C ARG A 444 40.02 6.96 2.48
N PRO A 445 39.70 6.18 1.42
CA PRO A 445 39.57 6.60 0.01
C PRO A 445 38.25 7.35 -0.25
N PRO A 446 38.18 8.22 -1.29
CA PRO A 446 36.96 8.95 -1.62
C PRO A 446 35.80 8.00 -1.94
N HIS A 447 34.59 8.39 -1.54
CA HIS A 447 33.38 7.58 -1.69
C HIS A 447 32.25 8.42 -2.28
N CYS A 448 31.60 7.97 -3.35
CA CYS A 448 30.35 8.58 -3.81
C CYS A 448 29.13 8.10 -3.04
N GLY A 449 28.04 8.85 -3.15
CA GLY A 449 26.77 8.56 -2.52
C GLY A 449 25.64 9.39 -3.10
N VAL A 450 24.43 9.12 -2.62
CA VAL A 450 23.26 9.98 -2.87
C VAL A 450 22.57 10.27 -1.56
N ALA A 451 22.18 11.53 -1.38
CA ALA A 451 21.41 11.99 -0.25
C ALA A 451 20.18 12.75 -0.75
N VAL A 452 19.05 12.52 -0.09
CA VAL A 452 17.81 13.24 -0.34
C VAL A 452 17.48 14.08 0.88
N TYR A 453 17.18 15.34 0.66
CA TYR A 453 16.85 16.33 1.67
C TYR A 453 15.47 16.90 1.39
N ARG A 454 14.67 17.10 2.43
CA ARG A 454 13.41 17.84 2.34
C ARG A 454 13.48 19.07 3.23
N PHE A 455 13.18 20.22 2.67
CA PHE A 455 13.11 21.50 3.36
C PHE A 455 11.68 22.05 3.35
N GLU A 456 11.32 22.71 4.45
CA GLU A 456 10.07 23.44 4.61
C GLU A 456 10.35 24.67 5.48
N ASP A 457 9.91 25.85 5.02
CA ASP A 457 10.16 27.14 5.67
C ASP A 457 11.63 27.39 6.05
N GLY A 458 12.56 27.04 5.14
CA GLY A 458 14.00 27.21 5.31
C GLY A 458 14.65 26.23 6.28
N LYS A 459 13.90 25.25 6.81
CA LYS A 459 14.42 24.22 7.72
C LYS A 459 14.37 22.84 7.08
N MET A 460 15.43 22.06 7.30
CA MET A 460 15.48 20.66 6.90
C MET A 460 14.57 19.82 7.81
N GLN A 461 13.55 19.22 7.20
CA GLN A 461 12.57 18.35 7.84
C GLN A 461 12.95 16.87 7.75
N ALA A 462 13.67 16.48 6.70
CA ALA A 462 14.13 15.11 6.54
C ALA A 462 15.42 15.03 5.73
N MET A 463 16.20 14.00 6.04
CA MET A 463 17.39 13.61 5.27
C MET A 463 17.47 12.09 5.19
N ARG A 464 17.74 11.55 4.00
CA ARG A 464 18.06 10.14 3.79
C ARG A 464 19.34 10.01 3.00
N VAL A 465 20.30 9.21 3.47
CA VAL A 465 21.54 8.89 2.77
C VAL A 465 21.53 7.41 2.44
N PHE A 466 21.62 7.05 1.15
CA PHE A 466 21.53 5.65 0.70
C PHE A 466 22.89 4.95 0.65
N GLU A 467 23.92 5.69 0.29
CA GLU A 467 25.29 5.20 0.20
C GLU A 467 26.23 6.37 0.45
N GLY A 468 27.40 6.12 1.02
CA GLY A 468 28.38 7.15 1.32
C GLY A 468 29.35 6.77 2.43
N PRO A 469 30.34 7.63 2.74
CA PRO A 469 31.26 7.40 3.84
C PRO A 469 30.52 7.45 5.17
N VAL A 470 30.59 6.36 5.92
CA VAL A 470 29.99 6.23 7.24
C VAL A 470 30.91 6.89 8.26
N PHE A 471 30.35 7.80 9.04
CA PHE A 471 30.99 8.35 10.23
C PHE A 471 30.61 7.39 11.36
N ARG A 472 31.61 6.68 11.89
CA ARG A 472 31.43 5.68 12.97
C ARG A 472 31.30 6.37 14.31
#